data_AF-A0A1H6JGX1-F1
#
_entry.id   AF-A0A1H6JGX1-F1
#
_cell.length_a   1.000
_cell.length_b   1.000
_cell.length_c   1.000
_cell.angle_alpha   90.00
_cell.angle_beta   90.00
_cell.angle_gamma   90.00
#
_symmetry.space_group_name_H-M   'P 1'
#
loop_
_entity.id
_entity.type
_entity.pdbx_description
1 polymer ?
#
loop_
_entity_poly.entity_id
_entity_poly.type
_entity_poly.pdbx_seq_one_letter_code
_entity_poly.pdbx_strand_id
1 'polypeptide(L)'
;MLLHEDDAYNIDGDSYCSECYHDEVDKNRSIHDYGYKPEPIFYGGDSIRYFGVELEIDGAGKDCDNADEILAIANKGEDKIYIKGDGSLDDGLEIVSHPMSLEYHKQFQWEEIMKKAIYLGYRSHQTSTCGLHIHVNRDSLGDSREEQDEVIARILYFVEHHWPELLKFSRRSEYSINRWAARYGYEKTGREILDKAKKGNNGRYAAVNLMNYTTLEFRLFRGTLKHNTLIAALELVNDICDLAISLTDEGIANQSWSEFVDTINEPELIQYLKERRLYINEEIEIQEEV
;
A
#
# COMPACT_ATOMS: atom_id res chain seq x y z
N MET A 1 0.78 19.76 -33.20
CA MET A 1 1.06 18.65 -34.15
C MET A 1 -0.04 18.69 -35.20
N LEU A 2 0.30 18.69 -36.49
CA LEU A 2 -0.70 18.61 -37.58
C LEU A 2 -1.00 17.13 -37.82
N LEU A 3 -2.24 16.70 -37.59
CA LEU A 3 -2.70 15.35 -37.87
C LEU A 3 -3.23 15.28 -39.32
N HIS A 4 -2.80 14.27 -40.08
CA HIS A 4 -3.42 13.92 -41.36
C HIS A 4 -4.75 13.21 -41.10
N GLU A 5 -5.80 13.56 -41.87
CA GLU A 5 -7.18 13.04 -41.71
C GLU A 5 -7.28 11.50 -41.67
N ASP A 6 -6.34 10.79 -42.29
CA ASP A 6 -6.32 9.33 -42.38
C ASP A 6 -5.76 8.62 -41.12
N ASP A 7 -5.12 9.36 -40.20
CA ASP A 7 -4.51 8.84 -38.96
C ASP A 7 -5.22 9.35 -37.68
N ALA A 8 -6.34 10.06 -37.85
CA ALA A 8 -7.11 10.64 -36.76
C ALA A 8 -8.20 9.69 -36.25
N TYR A 9 -8.20 9.43 -34.95
CA TYR A 9 -9.25 8.69 -34.26
C TYR A 9 -10.22 9.67 -33.60
N ASN A 10 -11.52 9.40 -33.67
CA ASN A 10 -12.53 10.34 -33.19
C ASN A 10 -13.27 9.80 -31.96
N ILE A 11 -13.37 10.61 -30.91
CA ILE A 11 -14.21 10.38 -29.73
C ILE A 11 -14.96 11.68 -29.41
N ASP A 12 -16.28 11.59 -29.18
CA ASP A 12 -17.18 12.72 -28.88
C ASP A 12 -17.10 13.96 -29.80
N GLY A 13 -16.68 13.74 -31.06
CA GLY A 13 -16.60 14.81 -32.08
C GLY A 13 -15.24 15.50 -32.17
N ASP A 14 -14.29 15.13 -31.32
CA ASP A 14 -12.91 15.60 -31.35
C ASP A 14 -11.98 14.55 -31.99
N SER A 15 -10.99 15.03 -32.74
CA SER A 15 -10.01 14.20 -33.45
C SER A 15 -8.68 14.12 -32.70
N TYR A 16 -8.23 12.91 -32.40
CA TYR A 16 -7.03 12.61 -31.64
C TYR A 16 -6.04 11.80 -32.47
N CYS A 17 -4.75 11.88 -32.13
CA CYS A 17 -3.79 10.87 -32.60
C CYS A 17 -4.08 9.52 -31.91
N SER A 18 -3.54 8.43 -32.42
CA SER A 18 -3.76 7.09 -31.84
C SER A 18 -3.45 7.00 -30.34
N GLU A 19 -2.36 7.60 -29.88
CA GLU A 19 -1.99 7.62 -28.45
C GLU A 19 -3.02 8.41 -27.63
N CYS A 20 -3.30 9.66 -28.00
CA CYS A 20 -4.28 10.47 -27.28
C CYS A 20 -5.70 9.89 -27.34
N TYR A 21 -6.07 9.20 -28.43
CA TYR A 21 -7.35 8.50 -28.51
C TYR A 21 -7.40 7.33 -27.53
N HIS A 22 -6.34 6.53 -27.44
CA HIS A 22 -6.28 5.47 -26.43
C HIS A 22 -6.31 6.06 -25.02
N ASP A 23 -5.61 7.16 -24.77
CA ASP A 23 -5.65 7.85 -23.47
C ASP A 23 -7.07 8.36 -23.13
N GLU A 24 -7.76 8.99 -24.08
CA GLU A 24 -9.14 9.47 -23.87
C GLU A 24 -10.15 8.34 -23.75
N VAL A 25 -10.01 7.27 -24.52
CA VAL A 25 -10.86 6.08 -24.38
C VAL A 25 -10.61 5.43 -23.03
N ASP A 26 -9.36 5.28 -22.60
CA ASP A 26 -9.01 4.63 -21.35
C ASP A 26 -9.46 5.48 -20.15
N LYS A 27 -9.32 6.81 -20.19
CA LYS A 27 -9.88 7.72 -19.15
C LYS A 27 -11.38 7.57 -18.94
N ASN A 28 -12.12 7.20 -19.98
CA ASN A 28 -13.58 7.02 -19.90
C ASN A 28 -13.99 5.58 -19.52
N ARG A 29 -13.03 4.68 -19.24
CA ARG A 29 -13.34 3.32 -18.77
C ARG A 29 -13.50 3.27 -17.26
N SER A 30 -14.44 2.45 -16.82
CA SER A 30 -14.62 2.07 -15.42
C SER A 30 -13.49 1.15 -14.92
N ILE A 31 -12.85 0.40 -15.84
CA ILE A 31 -11.72 -0.47 -15.56
C ILE A 31 -10.62 -0.18 -16.57
N HIS A 32 -9.50 0.33 -16.08
CA HIS A 32 -8.33 0.63 -16.90
C HIS A 32 -7.39 -0.57 -17.04
N ASP A 33 -6.47 -0.49 -18.00
CA ASP A 33 -5.42 -1.49 -18.18
C ASP A 33 -4.43 -1.52 -17.00
N TYR A 34 -3.72 -2.63 -16.81
CA TYR A 34 -2.84 -2.83 -15.65
C TYR A 34 -1.75 -1.76 -15.47
N GLY A 35 -1.33 -1.13 -16.58
CA GLY A 35 -0.30 -0.10 -16.62
C GLY A 35 -0.84 1.31 -16.44
N TYR A 36 -2.16 1.47 -16.31
CA TYR A 36 -2.79 2.77 -16.16
C TYR A 36 -2.35 3.43 -14.85
N LYS A 37 -1.83 4.65 -14.98
CA LYS A 37 -1.31 5.46 -13.89
C LYS A 37 -1.56 6.93 -14.21
N PRO A 38 -2.68 7.51 -13.75
CA PRO A 38 -2.98 8.91 -13.98
C PRO A 38 -2.02 9.81 -13.18
N GLU A 39 -2.00 11.10 -13.54
CA GLU A 39 -1.31 12.10 -12.72
C GLU A 39 -1.92 12.11 -11.30
N PRO A 40 -1.09 12.04 -10.24
CA PRO A 40 -1.59 11.91 -8.88
C PRO A 40 -2.24 13.20 -8.39
N ILE A 41 -3.47 13.09 -7.88
CA ILE A 41 -4.17 14.15 -7.16
C ILE A 41 -3.94 13.95 -5.66
N PHE A 42 -3.34 14.92 -4.97
CA PHE A 42 -3.01 14.78 -3.55
C PHE A 42 -4.16 15.26 -2.66
N TYR A 43 -4.66 14.37 -1.81
CA TYR A 43 -5.75 14.66 -0.88
C TYR A 43 -5.26 14.74 0.57
N GLY A 44 -5.88 15.61 1.37
CA GLY A 44 -5.56 15.74 2.80
C GLY A 44 -4.68 16.93 3.18
N GLY A 45 -4.60 17.97 2.33
CA GLY A 45 -4.00 19.26 2.66
C GLY A 45 -2.46 19.25 2.68
N ASP A 46 -1.85 20.14 3.48
CA ASP A 46 -0.38 20.31 3.58
C ASP A 46 0.31 19.18 4.37
N SER A 47 0.03 17.91 4.03
CA SER A 47 0.77 16.78 4.60
C SER A 47 2.13 16.64 3.92
N ILE A 48 3.15 16.25 4.70
CA ILE A 48 4.45 15.85 4.16
C ILE A 48 4.43 14.41 3.63
N ARG A 49 3.54 13.57 4.20
CA ARG A 49 3.43 12.15 3.90
C ARG A 49 2.06 11.82 3.34
N TYR A 50 2.07 11.13 2.21
CA TYR A 50 0.89 10.63 1.53
C TYR A 50 1.02 9.15 1.29
N PHE A 51 -0.14 8.49 1.30
CA PHE A 51 -0.29 7.08 1.09
C PHE A 51 -1.10 6.83 -0.17
N GLY A 52 -0.60 5.98 -1.05
CA GLY A 52 -1.38 5.39 -2.13
C GLY A 52 -1.76 3.96 -1.75
N VAL A 53 -3.02 3.58 -1.93
CA VAL A 53 -3.50 2.23 -1.64
C VAL A 53 -3.79 1.50 -2.95
N GLU A 54 -3.25 0.29 -3.11
CA GLU A 54 -3.72 -0.67 -4.10
C GLU A 54 -4.42 -1.81 -3.36
N LEU A 55 -5.74 -1.92 -3.50
CA LEU A 55 -6.55 -2.94 -2.86
C LEU A 55 -7.11 -3.92 -3.90
N GLU A 56 -6.60 -5.15 -3.86
CA GLU A 56 -7.04 -6.21 -4.76
C GLU A 56 -8.30 -6.92 -4.24
N ILE A 57 -9.27 -7.11 -5.14
CA ILE A 57 -10.53 -7.83 -4.90
C ILE A 57 -10.78 -8.84 -6.03
N ASP A 58 -11.33 -10.01 -5.74
CA ASP A 58 -11.45 -11.13 -6.68
C ASP A 58 -12.77 -11.88 -6.51
N GLY A 59 -13.12 -12.74 -7.47
CA GLY A 59 -14.23 -13.68 -7.40
C GLY A 59 -15.56 -13.19 -7.96
N ALA A 60 -15.61 -11.99 -8.55
CA ALA A 60 -16.81 -11.44 -9.17
C ALA A 60 -16.56 -10.73 -10.51
N GLY A 61 -15.44 -11.03 -11.18
CA GLY A 61 -15.21 -10.57 -12.54
C GLY A 61 -14.48 -9.24 -12.66
N LYS A 62 -13.90 -9.04 -13.86
CA LYS A 62 -13.59 -7.70 -14.39
C LYS A 62 -14.86 -7.10 -15.01
N ASP A 63 -15.83 -6.78 -14.16
CA ASP A 63 -17.15 -6.32 -14.56
C ASP A 63 -17.27 -4.80 -14.45
N CYS A 64 -17.58 -4.12 -15.57
CA CYS A 64 -17.63 -2.67 -15.63
C CYS A 64 -18.80 -2.09 -14.81
N ASP A 65 -19.95 -2.76 -14.75
CA ASP A 65 -21.10 -2.30 -13.98
C ASP A 65 -20.78 -2.33 -12.48
N ASN A 66 -20.10 -3.39 -12.03
CA ASN A 66 -19.57 -3.49 -10.67
C ASN A 66 -18.54 -2.39 -10.35
N ALA A 67 -17.63 -2.12 -11.29
CA ALA A 67 -16.64 -1.06 -11.14
C ALA A 67 -17.30 0.31 -11.04
N ASP A 68 -18.31 0.59 -11.87
CA ASP A 68 -19.11 1.83 -11.83
C ASP A 68 -19.81 2.01 -10.48
N GLU A 69 -20.39 0.95 -9.91
CA GLU A 69 -21.02 1.01 -8.58
C GLU A 69 -20.02 1.37 -7.46
N ILE A 70 -18.78 0.88 -7.56
CA ILE A 70 -17.71 1.21 -6.61
C ILE A 70 -17.23 2.65 -6.80
N LEU A 71 -16.97 3.05 -8.05
CA LEU A 71 -16.54 4.41 -8.41
C LEU A 71 -17.59 5.45 -8.01
N ALA A 72 -18.88 5.16 -8.16
CA ALA A 72 -19.97 6.05 -7.80
C ALA A 72 -20.00 6.40 -6.29
N ILE A 73 -19.48 5.51 -5.44
CA ILE A 73 -19.31 5.78 -4.00
C ILE A 73 -18.06 6.65 -3.79
N ALA A 74 -16.92 6.15 -4.25
CA ALA A 74 -15.61 6.71 -3.96
C ALA A 74 -15.38 8.10 -4.57
N ASN A 75 -15.78 8.26 -5.83
CA ASN A 75 -15.52 9.45 -6.64
C ASN A 75 -16.70 10.43 -6.64
N LYS A 76 -17.56 10.38 -5.63
CA LYS A 76 -18.64 11.35 -5.49
C LYS A 76 -18.04 12.77 -5.35
N GLY A 77 -18.19 13.55 -6.42
CA GLY A 77 -17.73 14.94 -6.53
C GLY A 77 -16.31 15.14 -7.07
N GLU A 78 -15.38 14.25 -6.75
CA GLU A 78 -13.95 14.35 -7.13
C GLU A 78 -13.34 12.96 -7.27
N ASP A 79 -12.39 12.80 -8.20
CA ASP A 79 -11.71 11.54 -8.52
C ASP A 79 -10.69 11.16 -7.43
N LYS A 80 -11.06 10.23 -6.56
CA LYS A 80 -10.27 9.80 -5.40
C LYS A 80 -9.65 8.42 -5.59
N ILE A 81 -10.28 7.58 -6.40
CA ILE A 81 -9.77 6.27 -6.80
C ILE A 81 -9.90 6.09 -8.31
N TYR A 82 -9.18 5.12 -8.85
CA TYR A 82 -9.41 4.53 -10.16
C TYR A 82 -9.30 3.01 -10.04
N ILE A 83 -9.90 2.28 -10.98
CA ILE A 83 -9.90 0.81 -10.94
C ILE A 83 -9.09 0.30 -12.12
N LYS A 84 -8.15 -0.61 -11.86
CA LYS A 84 -7.37 -1.28 -12.91
C LYS A 84 -7.61 -2.79 -12.90
N GLY A 85 -7.45 -3.40 -14.06
CA GLY A 85 -7.30 -4.85 -14.13
C GLY A 85 -5.90 -5.25 -13.66
N ASP A 86 -5.80 -6.24 -12.78
CA ASP A 86 -4.52 -6.88 -12.46
C ASP A 86 -4.43 -8.25 -13.14
N GLY A 87 -3.26 -8.56 -13.69
CA GLY A 87 -2.94 -9.86 -14.29
C GLY A 87 -2.54 -10.92 -13.25
N SER A 88 -2.34 -10.53 -11.99
CA SER A 88 -2.08 -11.45 -10.88
C SER A 88 -3.35 -12.08 -10.29
N LEU A 89 -4.51 -11.47 -10.54
CA LEU A 89 -5.83 -11.91 -10.07
C LEU A 89 -6.44 -12.94 -11.00
N ASP A 90 -7.25 -13.84 -10.43
CA ASP A 90 -7.91 -14.90 -11.20
C ASP A 90 -9.10 -14.30 -11.97
N ASP A 91 -9.96 -13.54 -11.29
CA ASP A 91 -11.15 -12.91 -11.86
C ASP A 91 -11.61 -11.69 -11.03
N GLY A 92 -10.76 -10.65 -11.01
CA GLY A 92 -10.87 -9.55 -10.05
C GLY A 92 -10.43 -8.18 -10.55
N LEU A 93 -10.56 -7.20 -9.66
CA LEU A 93 -10.26 -5.79 -9.85
C LEU A 93 -9.21 -5.34 -8.83
N GLU A 94 -8.44 -4.30 -9.18
CA GLU A 94 -7.60 -3.60 -8.22
C GLU A 94 -8.09 -2.16 -8.07
N ILE A 95 -8.51 -1.80 -6.86
CA ILE A 95 -8.95 -0.46 -6.50
C ILE A 95 -7.72 0.34 -6.07
N VAL A 96 -7.40 1.40 -6.81
CA VAL A 96 -6.22 2.23 -6.55
C VAL A 96 -6.64 3.60 -6.10
N SER A 97 -6.15 4.05 -4.95
CA SER A 97 -6.36 5.41 -4.50
C SER A 97 -5.34 6.36 -5.11
N HIS A 98 -5.77 7.58 -5.39
CA HIS A 98 -4.85 8.70 -5.44
C HIS A 98 -4.15 8.88 -4.07
N PRO A 99 -3.00 9.57 -4.00
CA PRO A 99 -2.29 9.77 -2.74
C PRO A 99 -3.11 10.59 -1.73
N MET A 100 -3.27 10.07 -0.51
CA MET A 100 -4.00 10.76 0.56
C MET A 100 -3.17 10.81 1.84
N SER A 101 -3.32 11.86 2.65
CA SER A 101 -2.78 11.83 4.02
C SER A 101 -3.44 10.73 4.86
N LEU A 102 -2.78 10.28 5.93
CA LEU A 102 -3.33 9.25 6.82
C LEU A 102 -4.72 9.64 7.35
N GLU A 103 -4.85 10.87 7.84
CA GLU A 103 -6.12 11.40 8.35
C GLU A 103 -7.21 11.43 7.28
N TYR A 104 -6.86 11.74 6.03
CA TYR A 104 -7.82 11.71 4.94
C TYR A 104 -8.29 10.28 4.65
N HIS A 105 -7.38 9.28 4.64
CA HIS A 105 -7.78 7.88 4.51
C HIS A 105 -8.70 7.41 5.63
N LYS A 106 -8.48 7.85 6.88
CA LYS A 106 -9.35 7.51 8.02
C LYS A 106 -10.77 8.04 7.88
N GLN A 107 -10.93 9.16 7.18
CA GLN A 107 -12.23 9.79 6.91
C GLN A 107 -12.84 9.35 5.55
N PHE A 108 -12.05 8.68 4.72
CA PHE A 108 -12.48 8.26 3.39
C PHE A 108 -13.51 7.12 3.47
N GLN A 109 -14.33 6.98 2.42
CA GLN A 109 -15.49 6.09 2.40
C GLN A 109 -15.14 4.61 2.20
N TRP A 110 -13.97 4.18 2.70
CA TRP A 110 -13.47 2.81 2.56
C TRP A 110 -14.47 1.77 3.06
N GLU A 111 -15.16 2.03 4.17
CA GLU A 111 -16.14 1.09 4.71
C GLU A 111 -17.30 0.84 3.73
N GLU A 112 -17.82 1.89 3.09
CA GLU A 112 -18.93 1.80 2.14
C GLU A 112 -18.49 1.14 0.83
N ILE A 113 -17.29 1.49 0.33
CA ILE A 113 -16.63 0.84 -0.81
C ILE A 113 -16.51 -0.67 -0.55
N MET A 114 -16.00 -1.06 0.63
CA MET A 114 -15.81 -2.47 0.97
C MET A 114 -17.14 -3.23 1.13
N LYS A 115 -18.13 -2.63 1.79
CA LYS A 115 -19.48 -3.20 1.89
C LYS A 115 -20.10 -3.40 0.50
N LYS A 116 -19.93 -2.43 -0.39
CA LYS A 116 -20.39 -2.52 -1.77
C LYS A 116 -19.68 -3.66 -2.51
N ALA A 117 -18.35 -3.75 -2.45
CA ALA A 117 -17.61 -4.84 -3.06
C ALA A 117 -18.08 -6.22 -2.57
N ILE A 118 -18.31 -6.38 -1.26
CA ILE A 118 -18.88 -7.63 -0.69
C ILE A 118 -20.27 -7.92 -1.27
N TYR A 119 -21.13 -6.90 -1.35
CA TYR A 119 -22.49 -7.02 -1.89
C TYR A 119 -22.49 -7.46 -3.36
N LEU A 120 -21.55 -6.95 -4.17
CA LEU A 120 -21.36 -7.31 -5.58
C LEU A 120 -20.71 -8.70 -5.77
N GLY A 121 -20.35 -9.38 -4.67
CA GLY A 121 -19.84 -10.76 -4.70
C GLY A 121 -18.33 -10.87 -4.56
N TYR A 122 -17.58 -9.75 -4.54
CA TYR A 122 -16.13 -9.80 -4.40
C TYR A 122 -15.67 -10.33 -3.03
N ARG A 123 -14.46 -10.89 -3.04
CA ARG A 123 -13.68 -11.29 -1.88
C ARG A 123 -12.31 -10.66 -1.99
N SER A 124 -11.53 -10.72 -0.91
CA SER A 124 -10.13 -10.27 -0.94
C SER A 124 -9.28 -11.17 -0.05
N HIS A 125 -9.55 -11.21 1.26
CA HIS A 125 -8.78 -12.09 2.15
C HIS A 125 -8.91 -13.59 1.82
N GLN A 126 -10.10 -14.04 1.41
CA GLN A 126 -10.40 -15.45 1.13
C GLN A 126 -10.00 -15.89 -0.29
N THR A 127 -8.92 -15.32 -0.83
CA THR A 127 -8.36 -15.64 -2.15
C THR A 127 -6.87 -15.99 -2.01
N SER A 128 -6.26 -16.54 -3.06
CA SER A 128 -4.82 -16.86 -3.10
C SER A 128 -3.92 -15.74 -3.61
N THR A 129 -4.52 -14.76 -4.27
CA THR A 129 -3.86 -13.74 -5.10
C THR A 129 -3.86 -12.38 -4.42
N CYS A 130 -4.99 -11.97 -3.84
CA CYS A 130 -5.21 -10.60 -3.37
C CYS A 130 -4.18 -10.09 -2.34
N GLY A 131 -3.54 -8.98 -2.69
CA GLY A 131 -2.73 -8.11 -1.85
C GLY A 131 -3.44 -6.85 -1.36
N LEU A 132 -2.78 -6.20 -0.41
CA LEU A 132 -3.00 -4.80 -0.08
C LEU A 132 -1.62 -4.14 -0.13
N HIS A 133 -1.41 -3.25 -1.09
CA HIS A 133 -0.17 -2.51 -1.22
C HIS A 133 -0.35 -1.07 -0.74
N ILE A 134 0.67 -0.57 -0.05
CA ILE A 134 0.69 0.79 0.49
C ILE A 134 1.94 1.49 -0.03
N HIS A 135 1.74 2.56 -0.79
CA HIS A 135 2.80 3.41 -1.32
C HIS A 135 3.00 4.61 -0.39
N VAL A 136 4.24 4.95 -0.08
CA VAL A 136 4.62 6.16 0.67
C VAL A 136 5.48 7.05 -0.22
N ASN A 137 5.20 8.34 -0.34
CA ASN A 137 6.05 9.26 -1.12
C ASN A 137 7.45 9.38 -0.51
N ARG A 138 8.50 9.22 -1.32
CA ARG A 138 9.90 9.24 -0.85
C ARG A 138 10.32 10.57 -0.26
N ASP A 139 9.75 11.66 -0.75
CA ASP A 139 10.06 13.01 -0.28
C ASP A 139 9.61 13.24 1.18
N SER A 140 8.76 12.35 1.73
CA SER A 140 8.43 12.34 3.17
C SER A 140 9.52 11.72 4.06
N LEU A 141 10.56 11.13 3.47
CA LEU A 141 11.61 10.37 4.15
C LEU A 141 12.96 11.12 4.22
N GLY A 142 13.03 12.35 3.72
CA GLY A 142 14.26 13.15 3.72
C GLY A 142 14.32 14.12 2.55
N ASP A 143 15.08 15.19 2.71
CA ASP A 143 15.20 16.28 1.74
C ASP A 143 16.20 15.94 0.62
N SER A 144 17.15 15.04 0.91
CA SER A 144 18.15 14.55 -0.05
C SER A 144 18.02 13.05 -0.32
N ARG A 145 18.61 12.58 -1.42
CA ARG A 145 18.63 11.13 -1.74
C ARG A 145 19.41 10.33 -0.71
N GLU A 146 20.45 10.93 -0.14
CA GLU A 146 21.26 10.35 0.92
C GLU A 146 20.44 10.17 2.22
N GLU A 147 19.71 11.20 2.65
CA GLU A 147 18.83 11.12 3.83
C GLU A 147 17.69 10.12 3.61
N GLN A 148 17.05 10.15 2.44
CA GLN A 148 16.02 9.16 2.07
C GLN A 148 16.58 7.74 2.15
N ASP A 149 17.80 7.51 1.65
CA ASP A 149 18.47 6.22 1.71
C ASP A 149 18.74 5.77 3.16
N GLU A 150 19.13 6.67 4.05
CA GLU A 150 19.34 6.36 5.48
C GLU A 150 18.04 5.99 6.19
N VAL A 151 16.95 6.72 5.92
CA VAL A 151 15.62 6.38 6.45
C VAL A 151 15.11 5.06 5.87
N ILE A 152 15.24 4.85 4.56
CA ILE A 152 14.83 3.58 3.91
C ILE A 152 15.66 2.42 4.47
N ALA A 153 16.96 2.58 4.70
CA ALA A 153 17.81 1.56 5.33
C ALA A 153 17.28 1.18 6.73
N ARG A 154 16.87 2.16 7.54
CA ARG A 154 16.23 1.95 8.85
C ARG A 154 14.89 1.21 8.71
N ILE A 155 14.02 1.61 7.78
CA ILE A 155 12.75 0.91 7.49
C ILE A 155 13.01 -0.56 7.14
N LEU A 156 13.95 -0.82 6.23
CA LEU A 156 14.29 -2.19 5.83
C LEU A 156 14.84 -3.01 7.00
N TYR A 157 15.69 -2.40 7.83
CA TYR A 157 16.18 -3.05 9.03
C TYR A 157 15.05 -3.42 9.98
N PHE A 158 14.14 -2.50 10.28
CA PHE A 158 12.96 -2.76 11.12
C PHE A 158 12.13 -3.93 10.58
N VAL A 159 11.87 -3.96 9.27
CA VAL A 159 11.09 -5.03 8.63
C VAL A 159 11.79 -6.38 8.76
N GLU A 160 13.11 -6.43 8.57
CA GLU A 160 13.88 -7.66 8.68
C GLU A 160 14.03 -8.13 10.14
N HIS A 161 14.17 -7.19 11.07
CA HIS A 161 14.36 -7.44 12.50
C HIS A 161 13.07 -7.94 13.17
N HIS A 162 11.91 -7.37 12.83
CA HIS A 162 10.58 -7.75 13.33
C HIS A 162 9.77 -8.60 12.35
N TRP A 163 10.45 -9.39 11.52
CA TRP A 163 9.79 -10.22 10.50
C TRP A 163 8.73 -11.17 11.07
N PRO A 164 8.94 -11.88 12.20
CA PRO A 164 7.91 -12.78 12.75
C PRO A 164 6.60 -12.06 13.07
N GLU A 165 6.68 -10.86 13.63
CA GLU A 165 5.54 -10.03 14.01
C GLU A 165 4.83 -9.47 12.78
N LEU A 166 5.60 -8.94 11.81
CA LEU A 166 5.06 -8.44 10.55
C LEU A 166 4.45 -9.54 9.68
N LEU A 167 5.03 -10.74 9.68
CA LEU A 167 4.43 -11.91 9.03
C LEU A 167 3.07 -12.23 9.65
N LYS A 168 2.98 -12.25 10.98
CA LYS A 168 1.72 -12.48 11.70
C LYS A 168 0.70 -11.37 11.44
N PHE A 169 1.14 -10.11 11.40
CA PHE A 169 0.31 -8.95 11.09
C PHE A 169 -0.27 -9.03 9.66
N SER A 170 0.57 -9.43 8.70
CA SER A 170 0.23 -9.48 7.27
C SER A 170 -0.89 -10.47 6.91
N ARG A 171 -1.07 -11.51 7.75
CA ARG A 171 -1.94 -12.69 7.52
C ARG A 171 -1.57 -13.52 6.30
N ARG A 172 -0.34 -13.40 5.82
CA ARG A 172 0.23 -14.33 4.84
C ARG A 172 0.83 -15.53 5.57
N SER A 173 0.86 -16.67 4.88
CA SER A 173 1.72 -17.79 5.28
C SER A 173 3.14 -17.55 4.77
N GLU A 174 4.13 -18.25 5.34
CA GLU A 174 5.52 -18.25 4.84
C GLU A 174 5.57 -18.56 3.33
N TYR A 175 4.78 -19.51 2.85
CA TYR A 175 4.73 -19.83 1.43
C TYR A 175 4.20 -18.65 0.60
N SER A 176 3.10 -18.03 1.03
CA SER A 176 2.46 -16.92 0.29
C SER A 176 3.32 -15.67 0.28
N ILE A 177 3.93 -15.31 1.41
CA ILE A 177 4.76 -14.10 1.51
C ILE A 177 6.04 -14.25 0.68
N ASN A 178 6.69 -15.41 0.68
CA ASN A 178 7.89 -15.62 -0.14
C ASN A 178 7.62 -15.62 -1.65
N ARG A 179 6.36 -15.87 -2.06
CA ARG A 179 5.95 -15.80 -3.47
C ARG A 179 5.59 -14.39 -3.92
N TRP A 180 4.95 -13.60 -3.06
CA TRP A 180 4.31 -12.34 -3.44
C TRP A 180 4.95 -11.08 -2.83
N ALA A 181 5.74 -11.23 -1.76
CA ALA A 181 6.32 -10.15 -0.97
C ALA A 181 7.56 -10.65 -0.18
N ALA A 182 8.56 -11.17 -0.90
CA ALA A 182 9.76 -11.78 -0.33
C ALA A 182 10.63 -10.75 0.42
N ARG A 183 11.12 -11.14 1.60
CA ARG A 183 12.11 -10.36 2.35
C ARG A 183 13.47 -10.36 1.65
N TYR A 184 14.29 -9.35 1.90
CA TYR A 184 15.68 -9.31 1.43
C TYR A 184 16.59 -10.19 2.28
N GLY A 185 16.17 -10.47 3.52
CA GLY A 185 16.93 -11.23 4.50
C GLY A 185 17.69 -10.29 5.42
N TYR A 186 17.79 -10.72 6.69
CA TYR A 186 18.46 -9.96 7.73
C TYR A 186 19.97 -9.85 7.47
N GLU A 187 20.51 -8.65 7.67
CA GLU A 187 21.95 -8.36 7.67
C GLU A 187 22.30 -7.58 8.94
N LYS A 188 23.58 -7.29 9.17
CA LYS A 188 24.03 -6.63 10.40
C LYS A 188 23.55 -5.17 10.48
N THR A 189 23.42 -4.50 9.34
CA THR A 189 23.01 -3.09 9.27
C THR A 189 21.92 -2.86 8.22
N GLY A 190 21.10 -1.82 8.41
CA GLY A 190 20.11 -1.40 7.41
C GLY A 190 20.74 -1.07 6.06
N ARG A 191 21.96 -0.51 6.06
CA ARG A 191 22.69 -0.16 4.83
C ARG A 191 23.07 -1.39 4.01
N GLU A 192 23.47 -2.49 4.65
CA GLU A 192 23.75 -3.75 3.96
C GLU A 192 22.48 -4.34 3.34
N ILE A 193 21.34 -4.27 4.04
CA ILE A 193 20.04 -4.70 3.50
C ILE A 193 19.66 -3.83 2.30
N LEU A 194 19.82 -2.51 2.39
CA LEU A 194 19.56 -1.58 1.30
C LEU A 194 20.44 -1.84 0.08
N ASP A 195 21.74 -2.05 0.28
CA ASP A 195 22.67 -2.39 -0.80
C ASP A 195 22.26 -3.69 -1.48
N LYS A 196 21.85 -4.70 -0.72
CA LYS A 196 21.33 -5.96 -1.23
C LYS A 196 20.01 -5.76 -1.99
N ALA A 197 19.12 -4.92 -1.47
CA ALA A 197 17.85 -4.59 -2.12
C ALA A 197 18.06 -3.89 -3.46
N LYS A 198 19.00 -2.94 -3.54
CA LYS A 198 19.37 -2.23 -4.78
C LYS A 198 20.11 -3.11 -5.79
N LYS A 199 20.88 -4.11 -5.32
CA LYS A 199 21.59 -5.09 -6.17
C LYS A 199 20.72 -6.30 -6.55
N GLY A 200 19.62 -6.51 -5.84
CA GLY A 200 18.94 -7.81 -5.74
C GLY A 200 17.91 -8.12 -6.82
N ASN A 201 17.61 -9.42 -6.93
CA ASN A 201 16.72 -10.04 -7.91
C ASN A 201 15.25 -10.18 -7.47
N ASN A 202 14.86 -9.71 -6.28
CA ASN A 202 13.46 -9.84 -5.81
C ASN A 202 12.49 -8.99 -6.66
N GLY A 203 13.01 -7.99 -7.38
CA GLY A 203 12.24 -7.12 -8.26
C GLY A 203 11.05 -6.50 -7.54
N ARG A 204 9.92 -6.41 -8.24
CA ARG A 204 8.67 -5.85 -7.69
C ARG A 204 8.07 -6.68 -6.56
N TYR A 205 8.48 -7.94 -6.36
CA TYR A 205 7.88 -8.84 -5.36
C TYR A 205 8.60 -8.79 -4.01
N ALA A 206 9.31 -7.72 -3.71
CA ALA A 206 9.89 -7.51 -2.39
C ALA A 206 8.82 -7.07 -1.37
N ALA A 207 8.98 -7.48 -0.11
CA ALA A 207 8.15 -7.02 1.01
C ALA A 207 8.04 -5.49 1.07
N VAL A 208 9.18 -4.82 0.87
CA VAL A 208 9.29 -3.37 0.68
C VAL A 208 9.95 -3.16 -0.69
N ASN A 209 9.16 -2.78 -1.68
CA ASN A 209 9.61 -2.58 -3.06
C ASN A 209 10.20 -1.17 -3.25
N LEU A 210 11.47 -1.12 -3.68
CA LEU A 210 12.25 0.09 -3.92
C LEU A 210 12.30 0.51 -5.40
N MET A 211 11.62 -0.21 -6.31
CA MET A 211 11.72 0.06 -7.75
C MET A 211 10.97 1.31 -8.20
N ASN A 212 9.96 1.74 -7.44
CA ASN A 212 9.17 2.92 -7.75
C ASN A 212 10.01 4.19 -7.54
N TYR A 213 10.08 5.07 -8.55
CA TYR A 213 10.95 6.26 -8.51
C TYR A 213 10.55 7.27 -7.43
N THR A 214 9.25 7.51 -7.27
CA THR A 214 8.68 8.52 -6.38
C THR A 214 8.15 7.97 -5.06
N THR A 215 7.96 6.64 -4.95
CA THR A 215 7.37 6.02 -3.76
C THR A 215 8.20 4.85 -3.25
N LEU A 216 8.00 4.52 -1.98
CA LEU A 216 8.34 3.25 -1.35
C LEU A 216 7.05 2.41 -1.26
N GLU A 217 7.05 1.15 -1.65
CA GLU A 217 5.83 0.33 -1.68
C GLU A 217 5.92 -0.85 -0.71
N PHE A 218 5.00 -0.90 0.25
CA PHE A 218 4.85 -2.01 1.20
C PHE A 218 3.86 -3.02 0.64
N ARG A 219 4.34 -4.24 0.37
CA ARG A 219 3.58 -5.33 -0.26
C ARG A 219 3.23 -6.49 0.68
N LEU A 220 3.64 -6.35 1.94
CA LEU A 220 3.52 -7.37 2.98
C LEU A 220 2.09 -7.88 3.13
N PHE A 221 1.11 -6.98 3.08
CA PHE A 221 -0.23 -7.26 3.56
C PHE A 221 -1.03 -8.13 2.59
N ARG A 222 -1.78 -9.08 3.14
CA ARG A 222 -2.83 -9.78 2.41
C ARG A 222 -4.04 -8.86 2.23
N GLY A 223 -4.74 -8.98 1.11
CA GLY A 223 -5.96 -8.22 0.82
C GLY A 223 -7.04 -8.32 1.90
N THR A 224 -7.91 -7.31 1.95
CA THR A 224 -8.96 -7.19 2.96
C THR A 224 -10.20 -6.43 2.47
N LEU A 225 -11.36 -6.79 3.02
CA LEU A 225 -12.59 -5.98 2.93
C LEU A 225 -13.09 -5.61 4.33
N LYS A 226 -12.16 -5.45 5.28
CA LYS A 226 -12.42 -4.99 6.64
C LYS A 226 -11.79 -3.63 6.84
N HIS A 227 -12.63 -2.61 7.11
CA HIS A 227 -12.19 -1.24 7.32
C HIS A 227 -11.04 -1.13 8.34
N ASN A 228 -11.24 -1.67 9.56
CA ASN A 228 -10.24 -1.62 10.62
C ASN A 228 -8.87 -2.18 10.20
N THR A 229 -8.86 -3.24 9.38
CA THR A 229 -7.60 -3.80 8.88
C THR A 229 -6.88 -2.83 7.95
N LEU A 230 -7.60 -2.22 7.00
CA LEU A 230 -6.97 -1.32 6.04
C LEU A 230 -6.35 -0.13 6.77
N ILE A 231 -7.11 0.49 7.68
CA ILE A 231 -6.62 1.62 8.47
C ILE A 231 -5.45 1.19 9.36
N ALA A 232 -5.53 0.06 10.07
CA ALA A 232 -4.41 -0.46 10.86
C ALA A 232 -3.14 -0.69 10.04
N ALA A 233 -3.25 -1.11 8.77
CA ALA A 233 -2.10 -1.28 7.90
C ALA A 233 -1.48 0.07 7.50
N LEU A 234 -2.30 1.09 7.23
CA LEU A 234 -1.84 2.45 6.96
C LEU A 234 -1.15 3.08 8.18
N GLU A 235 -1.75 2.95 9.36
CA GLU A 235 -1.20 3.41 10.63
C GLU A 235 0.14 2.71 10.93
N LEU A 236 0.22 1.38 10.77
CA LEU A 236 1.48 0.65 10.98
C LEU A 236 2.59 1.17 10.06
N VAL A 237 2.30 1.37 8.77
CA VAL A 237 3.29 1.89 7.82
C VAL A 237 3.70 3.32 8.20
N ASN A 238 2.75 4.15 8.64
CA ASN A 238 3.05 5.49 9.14
C ASN A 238 4.02 5.45 10.32
N ASP A 239 3.74 4.63 11.33
CA ASP A 239 4.56 4.53 12.54
C ASP A 239 5.94 3.96 12.26
N ILE A 240 6.06 2.98 11.35
CA ILE A 240 7.37 2.48 10.89
C ILE A 240 8.19 3.62 10.25
N CYS A 241 7.55 4.47 9.44
CA CYS A 241 8.22 5.62 8.84
C CYS A 241 8.63 6.66 9.90
N ASP A 242 7.75 7.00 10.85
CA ASP A 242 8.06 7.96 11.91
C ASP A 242 9.18 7.47 12.84
N LEU A 243 9.16 6.19 13.18
CA LEU A 243 10.22 5.55 13.94
C LEU A 243 11.55 5.57 13.18
N ALA A 244 11.54 5.22 11.89
CA ALA A 244 12.74 5.23 11.06
C ALA A 244 13.30 6.63 10.82
N ILE A 245 12.48 7.68 10.83
CA ILE A 245 12.94 9.08 10.77
C ILE A 245 13.56 9.50 12.10
N SER A 246 12.91 9.17 13.22
CA SER A 246 13.26 9.67 14.56
C SER A 246 14.44 8.95 15.22
N LEU A 247 14.66 7.67 14.95
CA LEU A 247 15.72 6.88 15.60
C LEU A 247 16.99 6.79 14.77
N THR A 248 18.16 6.74 15.40
CA THR A 248 19.43 6.40 14.74
C THR A 248 19.48 4.92 14.35
N ASP A 249 20.49 4.51 13.56
CA ASP A 249 20.75 3.11 13.25
C ASP A 249 20.92 2.23 14.50
N GLU A 250 21.56 2.75 15.54
CA GLU A 250 21.68 2.06 16.82
C GLU A 250 20.35 2.02 17.58
N GLY A 251 19.58 3.12 17.53
CA GLY A 251 18.26 3.18 18.14
C GLY A 251 17.32 2.14 17.56
N ILE A 252 17.21 2.05 16.24
CA ILE A 252 16.34 1.08 15.58
C ILE A 252 16.82 -0.36 15.76
N ALA A 253 18.12 -0.58 15.89
CA ALA A 253 18.69 -1.91 16.13
C ALA A 253 18.42 -2.44 17.55
N ASN A 254 18.26 -1.54 18.52
CA ASN A 254 17.97 -1.89 19.91
C ASN A 254 16.47 -1.82 20.24
N GLN A 255 15.64 -1.35 19.31
CA GLN A 255 14.20 -1.24 19.47
C GLN A 255 13.55 -2.62 19.50
N SER A 256 12.93 -2.99 20.61
CA SER A 256 12.10 -4.21 20.67
C SER A 256 10.71 -3.97 20.08
N TRP A 257 10.03 -5.06 19.70
CA TRP A 257 8.64 -4.99 19.23
C TRP A 257 7.69 -4.46 20.31
N SER A 258 7.87 -4.83 21.58
CA SER A 258 7.04 -4.34 22.68
C SER A 258 7.20 -2.84 22.86
N GLU A 259 8.43 -2.33 22.90
CA GLU A 259 8.68 -0.89 23.02
C GLU A 259 8.13 -0.12 21.80
N PHE A 260 8.13 -0.73 20.60
CA PHE A 260 7.52 -0.12 19.42
C PHE A 260 6.00 -0.05 19.57
N VAL A 261 5.38 -1.14 20.02
CA VAL A 261 3.93 -1.19 20.21
C VAL A 261 3.46 -0.26 21.33
N ASP A 262 4.29 -0.02 22.34
CA ASP A 262 4.03 0.93 23.42
C ASP A 262 4.01 2.39 22.95
N THR A 263 4.61 2.72 21.81
CA THR A 263 4.58 4.08 21.26
C THR A 263 3.34 4.37 20.41
N ILE A 264 2.55 3.35 20.08
CA ILE A 264 1.37 3.45 19.20
C ILE A 264 0.18 4.02 19.98
N ASN A 265 -0.47 5.03 19.40
CA ASN A 265 -1.69 5.67 19.94
C ASN A 265 -2.91 5.48 19.03
N GLU A 266 -2.69 4.91 17.85
CA GLU A 266 -3.61 4.73 16.75
C GLU A 266 -4.65 3.65 17.07
N PRO A 267 -5.95 3.98 17.15
CA PRO A 267 -6.94 3.07 17.72
C PRO A 267 -7.20 1.83 16.84
N GLU A 268 -7.27 1.98 15.51
CA GLU A 268 -7.47 0.85 14.60
C GLU A 268 -6.27 -0.11 14.62
N LEU A 269 -5.04 0.42 14.66
CA LEU A 269 -3.82 -0.35 14.82
C LEU A 269 -3.75 -1.08 16.16
N ILE A 270 -3.99 -0.41 17.29
CA ILE A 270 -4.02 -1.04 18.62
C ILE A 270 -5.05 -2.18 18.65
N GLN A 271 -6.25 -1.94 18.13
CA GLN A 271 -7.28 -2.97 18.05
C GLN A 271 -6.78 -4.18 17.24
N TYR A 272 -6.20 -3.93 16.06
CA TYR A 272 -5.72 -4.99 15.18
C TYR A 272 -4.55 -5.79 15.80
N LEU A 273 -3.61 -5.11 16.47
CA LEU A 273 -2.50 -5.74 17.18
C LEU A 273 -3.02 -6.66 18.30
N LYS A 274 -4.02 -6.21 19.08
CA LYS A 274 -4.67 -7.03 20.10
C LYS A 274 -5.36 -8.27 19.50
N GLU A 275 -6.14 -8.10 18.43
CA GLU A 275 -6.78 -9.20 17.71
C GLU A 275 -5.76 -10.25 17.21
N ARG A 276 -4.55 -9.80 16.86
CA ARG A 276 -3.45 -10.65 16.39
C ARG A 276 -2.55 -11.16 17.50
N ARG A 277 -2.80 -10.82 18.78
CA ARG A 277 -1.89 -11.13 19.91
C ARG A 277 -0.46 -10.67 19.61
N LEU A 278 -0.34 -9.43 19.12
CA LEU A 278 0.90 -8.70 18.87
C LEU A 278 1.06 -7.51 19.81
N TYR A 279 0.06 -7.27 20.66
CA TYR A 279 0.04 -6.22 21.69
C TYR A 279 0.30 -6.88 23.05
N ILE A 280 1.42 -6.54 23.70
CA ILE A 280 1.85 -7.13 24.98
C ILE A 280 2.07 -5.97 25.95
N ASN A 281 1.00 -5.47 26.57
CA ASN A 281 1.05 -4.31 27.46
C ASN A 281 0.55 -4.62 28.89
N GLU A 282 0.36 -5.89 29.23
CA GLU A 282 0.06 -6.23 30.62
C GLU A 282 1.38 -6.25 31.40
N GLU A 283 1.68 -5.13 32.07
CA GLU A 283 2.66 -5.09 33.14
C GLU A 283 2.27 -6.14 34.19
N ILE A 284 3.06 -7.20 34.29
CA ILE A 284 2.96 -8.16 35.38
C ILE A 284 3.79 -7.59 36.53
N GLU A 285 3.22 -7.53 37.74
CA GLU A 285 3.93 -7.13 38.94
C GLU A 285 5.15 -8.05 39.15
N ILE A 286 6.35 -7.53 38.84
CA ILE A 286 7.59 -8.29 38.99
C ILE A 286 7.89 -8.35 40.48
N GLN A 287 7.76 -9.54 41.07
CA GLN A 287 8.30 -9.79 42.41
C GLN A 287 9.82 -9.82 42.30
N GLU A 288 10.51 -9.00 43.09
CA GLU A 288 11.98 -9.04 43.17
C GLU A 288 12.44 -10.45 43.59
N GLU A 289 13.41 -11.02 42.85
CA GLU A 289 14.15 -12.17 43.36
C GLU A 289 15.01 -11.71 44.55
N VAL A 290 14.72 -12.25 45.74
CA VAL A 290 15.48 -12.00 46.98
C VAL A 290 16.69 -12.93 47.09
#